data_AF-A0A1K0GS22-F1
#
_entry.id   AF-A0A1K0GS22-F1
#
_cell.length_a   1.000
_cell.length_b   1.000
_cell.length_c   1.000
_cell.angle_alpha   90.00
_cell.angle_beta   90.00
_cell.angle_gamma   90.00
#
_symmetry.space_group_name_H-M   'P 1'
#
loop_
_entity.id
_entity.type
_entity.pdbx_description
1 polymer ?
#
loop_
_entity_poly.entity_id
_entity_poly.type
_entity_poly.pdbx_seq_one_letter_code
_entity_poly.pdbx_strand_id
1 'polypeptide(L)'
;MTAVPGDGRGVVTVICDACGGVEETADVLRDEDVVWPSLTLLGWTGSPFAMGMHRCPGCAQSVRAERFPAAAPAPDEAADAACDIRDVAEPRARIVLLRADLDQHLVDRIRPALVEAAAAGRHVVVDMRHAGVIDSAGLGLLVRAYRAAKHRGATVCLVAPSRFVLTVLHTMHLDDVFPTYPDTRTAMRHLAPPAVTAC
;
A
#
# COMPACT_ATOMS: atom_id res chain seq x y z
N MET A 1 -17.40 -7.97 -13.37
CA MET A 1 -17.26 -9.07 -14.33
C MET A 1 -15.81 -9.03 -14.79
N THR A 2 -14.90 -9.61 -14.00
CA THR A 2 -14.32 -10.97 -14.11
C THR A 2 -13.37 -11.09 -15.29
N ALA A 3 -12.06 -11.18 -15.00
CA ALA A 3 -11.09 -11.67 -15.97
C ALA A 3 -11.38 -13.16 -16.21
N VAL A 4 -11.63 -13.55 -17.46
CA VAL A 4 -12.03 -14.91 -17.82
C VAL A 4 -10.84 -15.59 -18.52
N PRO A 5 -10.49 -16.83 -18.15
CA PRO A 5 -9.52 -17.61 -18.90
C PRO A 5 -10.01 -17.81 -20.33
N GLY A 6 -9.17 -17.49 -21.31
CA GLY A 6 -9.42 -17.76 -22.72
C GLY A 6 -9.36 -19.26 -23.05
N ASP A 7 -9.83 -19.60 -24.24
CA ASP A 7 -10.11 -20.93 -24.79
C ASP A 7 -8.85 -21.78 -25.13
N GLY A 8 -7.80 -21.68 -24.31
CA GLY A 8 -6.76 -22.72 -24.21
C GLY A 8 -5.35 -22.37 -24.68
N ARG A 9 -4.92 -21.09 -24.63
CA ARG A 9 -3.55 -20.68 -24.99
C ARG A 9 -2.83 -19.75 -24.00
N GLY A 10 -3.26 -19.68 -22.74
CA GLY A 10 -2.70 -18.70 -21.79
C GLY A 10 -3.04 -17.27 -22.20
N VAL A 11 -4.26 -17.08 -22.71
CA VAL A 11 -4.82 -15.77 -23.02
C VAL A 11 -5.85 -15.47 -21.95
N VAL A 12 -5.80 -14.27 -21.40
CA VAL A 12 -6.76 -13.79 -20.40
C VAL A 12 -7.56 -12.67 -21.04
N THR A 13 -8.88 -12.82 -21.02
CA THR A 13 -9.79 -11.78 -21.50
C THR A 13 -10.23 -10.94 -20.31
N VAL A 14 -9.97 -9.63 -20.36
CA VAL A 14 -10.40 -8.71 -19.31
C VAL A 14 -11.44 -7.73 -19.85
N ILE A 15 -12.49 -7.55 -19.06
CA ILE A 15 -13.67 -6.78 -19.42
C ILE A 15 -13.81 -5.59 -18.47
N CYS A 16 -14.06 -4.40 -19.03
CA CYS A 16 -14.24 -3.18 -18.27
C CYS A 16 -15.64 -3.16 -17.65
N ASP A 17 -15.73 -3.00 -16.33
CA ASP A 17 -16.99 -2.94 -15.59
C ASP A 17 -17.81 -1.67 -15.83
N ALA A 18 -17.25 -0.68 -16.54
CA ALA A 18 -17.91 0.59 -16.81
C ALA A 18 -18.47 0.68 -18.23
N CYS A 19 -17.66 0.37 -19.24
CA CYS A 19 -18.07 0.45 -20.64
C CYS A 19 -18.26 -0.91 -21.33
N GLY A 20 -17.89 -2.01 -20.68
CA GLY A 20 -17.89 -3.34 -21.29
C GLY A 20 -16.79 -3.56 -22.33
N GLY A 21 -15.82 -2.64 -22.48
CA GLY A 21 -14.67 -2.81 -23.37
C GLY A 21 -13.86 -4.05 -23.00
N VAL A 22 -13.36 -4.76 -24.00
CA VAL A 22 -12.68 -6.05 -23.86
C VAL A 22 -11.26 -5.94 -24.40
N GLU A 23 -10.30 -6.47 -23.66
CA GLU A 23 -8.91 -6.59 -24.11
C GLU A 23 -8.40 -8.01 -23.82
N GLU A 24 -7.65 -8.58 -24.76
CA GLU A 24 -7.04 -9.90 -24.63
C GLU A 24 -5.54 -9.73 -24.37
N THR A 25 -5.02 -10.45 -23.37
CA THR A 25 -3.59 -10.43 -23.07
C THR A 25 -3.01 -11.82 -23.04
N ALA A 26 -1.85 -12.00 -23.66
CA ALA A 26 -1.10 -13.25 -23.64
C ALA A 26 -0.23 -13.28 -22.39
N ASP A 27 -0.73 -13.93 -21.34
CA ASP A 27 0.07 -14.22 -20.15
C ASP A 27 -0.25 -15.60 -19.60
N VAL A 28 0.80 -16.37 -19.35
CA VAL A 28 0.70 -17.65 -18.66
C VAL A 28 0.50 -17.33 -17.19
N LEU A 29 -0.76 -17.10 -16.81
CA LEU A 29 -1.19 -17.04 -15.41
C LEU A 29 -0.58 -18.23 -14.66
N ARG A 30 0.46 -17.99 -13.86
CA ARG A 30 1.00 -19.01 -12.95
C ARG A 30 0.10 -19.22 -11.75
N ASP A 31 -0.77 -18.24 -11.49
CA ASP A 31 -1.75 -18.21 -10.42
C ASP A 31 -3.06 -17.66 -11.02
N GLU A 32 -4.03 -18.54 -11.27
CA GLU A 32 -5.26 -18.25 -12.02
C GLU A 32 -6.12 -17.15 -11.37
N ASP A 33 -5.82 -16.80 -10.11
CA ASP A 33 -6.55 -15.82 -9.33
C ASP A 33 -5.95 -14.40 -9.38
N VAL A 34 -4.74 -14.21 -9.92
CA VAL A 34 -4.01 -12.92 -9.88
C VAL A 34 -3.57 -12.48 -11.28
N VAL A 35 -4.27 -11.47 -11.83
CA VAL A 35 -4.12 -10.98 -13.22
C VAL A 35 -3.40 -9.62 -13.32
N TRP A 36 -2.98 -9.06 -12.18
CA TRP A 36 -2.53 -7.66 -12.07
C TRP A 36 -1.27 -7.26 -12.85
N PRO A 37 -0.22 -8.10 -12.96
CA PRO A 37 0.99 -7.74 -13.72
C PRO A 37 0.70 -7.46 -15.19
N SER A 38 -0.20 -8.23 -15.82
CA SER A 38 -0.56 -8.09 -17.24
C SER A 38 -1.53 -6.93 -17.44
N LEU A 39 -2.42 -6.66 -16.48
CA LEU A 39 -3.39 -5.55 -16.57
C LEU A 39 -2.79 -4.16 -16.40
N THR A 40 -1.80 -4.02 -15.53
CA THR A 40 -1.08 -2.75 -15.35
C THR A 40 -0.28 -2.35 -16.59
N LEU A 41 0.28 -3.32 -17.32
CA LEU A 41 0.96 -3.07 -18.62
C LEU A 41 0.01 -2.49 -19.68
N LEU A 42 -1.27 -2.81 -19.60
CA LEU A 42 -2.32 -2.32 -20.49
C LEU A 42 -2.98 -1.02 -19.97
N GLY A 43 -2.52 -0.48 -18.84
CA GLY A 43 -3.06 0.75 -18.25
C GLY A 43 -4.45 0.58 -17.61
N TRP A 44 -4.88 -0.65 -17.36
CA TRP A 44 -6.12 -0.93 -16.66
C TRP A 44 -5.98 -0.65 -15.17
N THR A 45 -7.09 -0.27 -14.53
CA THR A 45 -7.13 0.08 -13.10
C THR A 45 -8.21 -0.75 -12.40
N GLY A 46 -8.05 -1.08 -11.12
CA GLY A 46 -9.02 -1.89 -10.40
C GLY A 46 -8.42 -2.97 -9.50
N SER A 47 -9.16 -4.06 -9.33
CA SER A 47 -8.79 -5.23 -8.55
C SER A 47 -7.55 -5.91 -9.12
N PRO A 48 -6.65 -6.44 -8.26
CA PRO A 48 -5.53 -7.26 -8.72
C PRO A 48 -5.95 -8.71 -8.99
N PHE A 49 -7.13 -9.11 -8.50
CA PHE A 49 -7.67 -10.44 -8.63
C PHE A 49 -8.56 -10.57 -9.85
N ALA A 50 -8.58 -11.76 -10.45
CA ALA A 50 -9.47 -12.07 -11.58
C ALA A 50 -10.94 -11.71 -11.26
N MET A 51 -11.33 -11.90 -10.00
CA MET A 51 -12.60 -11.43 -9.47
C MET A 51 -12.45 -10.07 -8.79
N GLY A 52 -13.06 -9.04 -9.40
CA GLY A 52 -13.16 -7.70 -8.85
C GLY A 52 -13.39 -6.65 -9.93
N MET A 53 -13.47 -5.39 -9.52
CA MET A 53 -13.74 -4.30 -10.46
C MET A 53 -12.53 -4.01 -11.34
N HIS A 54 -12.67 -3.96 -12.65
CA HIS A 54 -11.62 -3.58 -13.59
C HIS A 54 -12.13 -2.47 -14.52
N ARG A 55 -11.32 -1.46 -14.76
CA ARG A 55 -11.64 -0.33 -15.64
C ARG A 55 -10.54 -0.13 -16.65
N CYS A 56 -10.92 -0.04 -17.92
CA CYS A 56 -10.02 0.30 -19.01
C CYS A 56 -9.49 1.75 -18.86
N PRO A 57 -8.37 2.09 -19.53
CA PRO A 57 -7.75 3.42 -19.43
C PRO A 57 -8.74 4.58 -19.68
N GLY A 58 -9.62 4.45 -20.68
CA GLY A 58 -10.61 5.48 -21.00
C GLY A 58 -11.68 5.66 -19.91
N CYS A 59 -12.14 4.55 -19.31
CA CYS A 59 -13.09 4.60 -18.20
C CYS A 59 -12.44 5.07 -16.88
N ALA A 60 -11.15 4.80 -16.69
CA ALA A 60 -10.40 5.31 -15.55
C ALA A 60 -10.18 6.83 -15.63
N GLN A 61 -9.98 7.36 -16.85
CA GLN A 61 -9.79 8.79 -17.10
C GLN A 61 -11.10 9.58 -17.00
N SER A 62 -12.23 9.02 -17.42
CA SER A 62 -13.55 9.69 -17.32
C SER A 62 -14.01 9.88 -15.87
N VAL A 63 -13.77 8.92 -14.97
CA VAL A 63 -14.05 9.09 -13.53
C VAL A 63 -13.17 10.17 -12.89
N ARG A 64 -11.95 10.37 -13.39
CA ARG A 64 -11.08 11.50 -12.98
C ARG A 64 -11.58 12.85 -13.54
N ALA A 65 -12.16 12.86 -14.73
CA ALA A 65 -12.68 14.06 -15.38
C ALA A 65 -14.02 14.55 -14.78
N GLU A 66 -14.89 13.63 -14.35
CA GLU A 66 -16.18 13.98 -13.72
C GLU A 66 -16.04 14.52 -12.28
N ARG A 67 -14.86 14.38 -11.66
CA ARG A 67 -14.57 14.82 -10.30
C ARG A 67 -13.82 16.14 -10.26
N PHE A 68 -14.31 17.14 -11.00
CA PHE A 68 -14.00 18.56 -10.77
C PHE A 68 -15.22 19.44 -11.14
N PRO A 69 -15.82 20.09 -10.14
CA PRO A 69 -15.91 21.54 -10.14
C PRO A 69 -14.80 22.09 -9.25
N ALA A 70 -14.00 23.00 -9.81
CA ALA A 70 -13.05 23.78 -9.05
C ALA A 70 -13.78 24.68 -8.04
N ALA A 71 -13.69 24.33 -6.76
CA ALA A 71 -13.63 25.26 -5.62
C ALA A 71 -13.13 24.46 -4.41
N ALA A 72 -11.81 24.49 -4.21
CA ALA A 72 -11.18 23.88 -3.05
C ALA A 72 -11.57 24.64 -1.77
N PRO A 73 -11.98 23.97 -0.67
CA PRO A 73 -11.75 24.54 0.66
C PRO A 73 -10.24 24.65 0.91
N ALA A 74 -9.83 25.62 1.73
CA ALA A 74 -8.44 26.04 1.88
C ALA A 74 -7.45 24.88 2.17
N PRO A 75 -6.21 24.94 1.65
CA PRO A 75 -5.26 23.83 1.60
C PRO A 75 -4.65 23.40 2.96
N ASP A 76 -4.98 24.06 4.07
CA ASP A 76 -4.35 23.81 5.37
C ASP A 76 -5.16 22.84 6.26
N GLU A 77 -6.49 22.78 6.09
CA GLU A 77 -7.36 22.01 7.03
C GLU A 77 -7.61 20.55 6.60
N ALA A 78 -7.53 20.23 5.31
CA ALA A 78 -7.71 18.85 4.80
C ALA A 78 -6.41 18.05 4.71
N ALA A 79 -5.25 18.72 4.75
CA ALA A 79 -3.94 18.10 4.63
C ALA A 79 -3.46 17.47 5.96
N ASP A 80 -3.89 17.95 7.12
CA ASP A 80 -3.64 17.27 8.40
C ASP A 80 -4.55 16.04 8.60
N ALA A 81 -5.64 15.91 7.83
CA ALA A 81 -6.62 14.84 8.04
C ALA A 81 -6.25 13.48 7.42
N ALA A 82 -5.25 13.39 6.53
CA ALA A 82 -4.94 12.12 5.85
C ALA A 82 -3.92 11.26 6.60
N CYS A 83 -3.18 11.82 7.56
CA CYS A 83 -2.37 11.05 8.48
C CYS A 83 -2.06 11.80 9.77
N ASP A 84 -1.89 11.06 10.87
CA ASP A 84 -1.31 11.60 12.10
C ASP A 84 0.08 11.01 12.32
N ILE A 85 1.03 11.83 12.76
CA ILE A 85 2.40 11.40 13.09
C ILE A 85 2.65 11.64 14.57
N ARG A 86 3.08 10.60 15.28
CA ARG A 86 3.34 10.65 16.72
C ARG A 86 4.67 10.00 17.05
N ASP A 87 5.45 10.66 17.89
CA ASP A 87 6.67 10.08 18.45
C ASP A 87 6.40 9.41 19.80
N VAL A 88 7.03 8.25 20.01
CA VAL A 88 7.04 7.52 21.27
C VAL A 88 8.49 7.38 21.73
N ALA A 89 8.73 7.69 23.01
CA ALA A 89 10.08 7.66 23.57
C ALA A 89 10.58 6.23 23.81
N GLU A 90 9.70 5.33 24.29
CA GLU A 90 10.06 3.97 24.70
C GLU A 90 8.99 2.93 24.30
N PRO A 91 9.35 1.92 23.45
CA PRO A 91 10.53 1.93 22.59
C PRO A 91 10.53 3.16 21.67
N ARG A 92 11.75 3.60 21.28
CA ARG A 92 11.91 4.82 20.49
C ARG A 92 11.36 4.62 19.08
N ALA A 93 10.15 5.09 18.85
CA ALA A 93 9.39 4.81 17.63
C ALA A 93 8.69 6.06 17.11
N ARG A 94 8.48 6.09 15.79
CA ARG A 94 7.58 7.02 15.11
C ARG A 94 6.38 6.23 14.58
N ILE A 95 5.20 6.59 15.05
CA ILE A 95 3.93 6.01 14.63
C ILE A 95 3.29 6.94 13.60
N VAL A 96 2.96 6.42 12.44
CA VAL A 96 2.25 7.12 11.38
C VAL A 96 0.91 6.45 11.18
N LEU A 97 -0.16 7.12 11.57
CA LEU A 97 -1.53 6.64 11.39
C LEU A 97 -2.04 7.14 10.05
N LEU A 98 -2.27 6.23 9.11
CA LEU A 98 -2.86 6.57 7.81
C LEU A 98 -4.38 6.65 7.97
N ARG A 99 -4.97 7.73 7.47
CA ARG A 99 -6.43 7.94 7.39
C ARG A 99 -6.96 7.85 5.96
N ALA A 100 -6.07 7.57 5.01
CA ALA A 100 -6.35 7.37 3.59
C ALA A 100 -5.38 6.33 3.00
N ASP A 101 -5.65 5.88 1.78
CA ASP A 101 -4.78 4.96 1.04
C ASP A 101 -3.37 5.53 0.86
N LEU A 102 -2.37 4.64 0.83
CA LEU A 102 -0.98 5.05 0.68
C LEU A 102 -0.65 5.20 -0.81
N ASP A 103 -0.89 6.41 -1.31
CA ASP A 103 -0.60 6.85 -2.68
C ASP A 103 0.57 7.84 -2.75
N GLN A 104 0.94 8.26 -3.97
CA GLN A 104 1.96 9.28 -4.21
C GLN A 104 1.74 10.59 -3.40
N HIS A 105 0.50 11.06 -3.23
CA HIS A 105 0.22 12.30 -2.50
C HIS A 105 0.52 12.16 -1.01
N LEU A 106 0.09 11.05 -0.41
CA LEU A 106 0.35 10.76 1.00
C LEU A 106 1.83 10.45 1.23
N VAL A 107 2.47 9.76 0.28
CA VAL A 107 3.91 9.48 0.26
C VAL A 107 4.72 10.76 0.35
N ASP A 108 4.43 11.76 -0.48
CA ASP A 108 5.21 13.01 -0.49
C ASP A 108 5.08 13.77 0.84
N ARG A 109 3.95 13.61 1.55
CA ARG A 109 3.72 14.18 2.88
C ARG A 109 4.49 13.44 3.98
N ILE A 110 4.42 12.11 4.04
CA ILE A 110 4.98 11.34 5.16
C ILE A 110 6.45 10.96 4.96
N ARG A 111 6.96 11.06 3.73
CA ARG A 111 8.35 10.70 3.38
C ARG A 111 9.39 11.36 4.29
N PRO A 112 9.38 12.68 4.54
CA PRO A 112 10.38 13.31 5.40
C PRO A 112 10.38 12.69 6.81
N ALA A 113 9.19 12.48 7.39
CA ALA A 113 9.05 11.95 8.74
C ALA A 113 9.55 10.50 8.87
N LEU A 114 9.25 9.65 7.89
CA LEU A 114 9.72 8.25 7.84
C LEU A 114 11.24 8.19 7.68
N VAL A 115 11.79 8.96 6.75
CA VAL A 115 13.24 9.00 6.49
C VAL A 115 13.99 9.53 7.70
N GLU A 116 13.52 10.61 8.32
CA GLU A 116 14.12 11.17 9.52
C GLU A 116 14.09 10.18 10.69
N ALA A 117 12.96 9.51 10.95
CA ALA A 117 12.85 8.52 12.01
C ALA A 117 13.81 7.35 11.79
N ALA A 118 13.83 6.80 10.57
CA ALA A 118 14.73 5.70 10.21
C ALA A 118 16.20 6.12 10.34
N ALA A 119 16.56 7.33 9.87
CA ALA A 119 17.90 7.89 10.00
C ALA A 119 18.29 8.17 11.46
N ALA A 120 17.33 8.45 12.34
CA ALA A 120 17.54 8.61 13.77
C ALA A 120 17.60 7.27 14.54
N GLY A 121 17.50 6.12 13.85
CA GLY A 121 17.44 4.80 14.46
C GLY A 121 16.18 4.57 15.29
N ARG A 122 15.09 5.28 14.98
CA ARG A 122 13.78 5.05 15.59
C ARG A 122 13.05 3.98 14.80
N HIS A 123 12.35 3.09 15.49
CA HIS A 123 11.42 2.18 14.82
C HIS A 123 10.32 2.99 14.11
N VAL A 124 9.81 2.49 13.01
CA VAL A 124 8.70 3.10 12.28
C VAL A 124 7.52 2.14 12.32
N VAL A 125 6.39 2.63 12.79
CA VAL A 125 5.13 1.89 12.85
C VAL A 125 4.15 2.59 11.94
N VAL A 126 3.72 1.94 10.86
CA VAL A 126 2.72 2.49 9.95
C VAL A 126 1.39 1.80 10.21
N ASP A 127 0.43 2.54 10.76
CA ASP A 127 -0.93 2.04 10.99
C ASP A 127 -1.78 2.26 9.75
N MET A 128 -2.16 1.14 9.14
CA MET A 128 -2.87 1.06 7.87
C MET A 128 -4.35 0.72 8.07
N ARG A 129 -4.90 0.81 9.30
CA ARG A 129 -6.29 0.44 9.59
C ARG A 129 -7.32 1.13 8.70
N HIS A 130 -7.02 2.35 8.26
CA HIS A 130 -7.87 3.14 7.36
C HIS A 130 -7.30 3.27 5.94
N ALA A 131 -6.20 2.57 5.63
CA ALA A 131 -5.60 2.47 4.31
C ALA A 131 -5.91 1.09 3.72
N GLY A 132 -6.83 1.05 2.77
CA GLY A 132 -7.23 -0.18 2.08
C GLY A 132 -6.25 -0.59 0.99
N VAL A 133 -5.57 0.38 0.37
CA VAL A 133 -4.74 0.21 -0.82
C VAL A 133 -3.36 0.85 -0.63
N ILE A 134 -2.38 0.30 -1.35
CA ILE A 134 -1.03 0.82 -1.49
C ILE A 134 -0.62 0.77 -2.96
N ASP A 135 -0.06 1.87 -3.48
CA ASP A 135 0.50 1.91 -4.83
C ASP A 135 2.02 1.64 -4.84
N SER A 136 2.63 1.70 -6.03
CA SER A 136 4.08 1.48 -6.18
C SER A 136 4.93 2.55 -5.49
N ALA A 137 4.43 3.78 -5.37
CA ALA A 137 5.12 4.86 -4.66
C ALA A 137 5.11 4.61 -3.15
N GLY A 138 3.97 4.18 -2.60
CA GLY A 138 3.80 3.77 -1.22
C GLY A 138 4.72 2.63 -0.84
N LEU A 139 4.73 1.57 -1.65
CA LEU A 139 5.60 0.43 -1.43
C LEU A 139 7.08 0.81 -1.52
N GLY A 140 7.44 1.63 -2.51
CA GLY A 140 8.79 2.15 -2.68
C GLY A 140 9.26 2.98 -1.48
N LEU A 141 8.36 3.77 -0.87
CA LEU A 141 8.67 4.51 0.36
C LEU A 141 8.96 3.57 1.54
N LEU A 142 8.10 2.57 1.77
CA LEU A 142 8.28 1.60 2.84
C LEU A 142 9.61 0.85 2.71
N VAL A 143 9.97 0.40 1.50
CA VAL A 143 11.24 -0.30 1.25
C VAL A 143 12.45 0.59 1.52
N ARG A 144 12.39 1.88 1.14
CA ARG A 144 13.47 2.84 1.45
C ARG A 144 13.60 3.07 2.96
N ALA A 145 12.49 3.24 3.66
CA ALA A 145 12.47 3.39 5.10
C ALA A 145 13.04 2.15 5.80
N TYR A 146 12.66 0.94 5.35
CA TYR A 146 13.20 -0.32 5.86
C TYR A 146 14.71 -0.39 5.71
N ARG A 147 15.24 -0.11 4.52
CA ARG A 147 16.69 -0.14 4.28
C ARG A 147 17.43 0.83 5.19
N ALA A 148 16.93 2.06 5.33
CA ALA A 148 17.52 3.07 6.22
C ALA A 148 17.48 2.63 7.70
N ALA A 149 16.35 2.11 8.16
CA ALA A 149 16.16 1.65 9.54
C ALA A 149 17.05 0.44 9.87
N LYS A 150 17.15 -0.53 8.94
CA LYS A 150 17.97 -1.74 9.10
C LYS A 150 19.44 -1.42 9.36
N HIS A 151 20.00 -0.43 8.67
CA HIS A 151 21.38 0.01 8.91
C HIS A 151 21.61 0.61 10.31
N ARG A 152 20.54 0.97 11.02
CA ARG A 152 20.57 1.54 12.37
C ARG A 152 20.04 0.59 13.45
N GLY A 153 19.74 -0.67 13.10
CA GLY A 153 19.12 -1.63 14.03
C GLY A 153 17.66 -1.31 14.37
N ALA A 154 17.02 -0.41 13.62
CA ALA A 154 15.62 -0.08 13.76
C ALA A 154 14.75 -0.91 12.80
N THR A 155 13.47 -1.00 13.11
CA THR A 155 12.51 -1.84 12.38
C THR A 155 11.41 -0.97 11.78
N VAL A 156 10.97 -1.30 10.58
CA VAL A 156 9.73 -0.77 10.00
C VAL A 156 8.69 -1.88 10.06
N CYS A 157 7.53 -1.61 10.65
CA CYS A 157 6.44 -2.57 10.75
C CYS A 157 5.09 -1.95 10.37
N LEU A 158 4.15 -2.82 9.97
CA LEU A 158 2.83 -2.41 9.52
C LEU A 158 1.78 -2.89 10.51
N VAL A 159 0.83 -2.02 10.84
CA VAL A 159 -0.28 -2.31 11.74
C VAL A 159 -1.58 -2.36 10.95
N ALA A 160 -2.38 -3.38 11.21
CA ALA A 160 -3.67 -3.62 10.57
C ALA A 160 -3.66 -3.45 9.04
N PRO A 161 -2.68 -4.02 8.30
CA PRO A 161 -2.71 -3.96 6.84
C PRO A 161 -3.97 -4.67 6.33
N SER A 162 -4.59 -4.08 5.30
CA SER A 162 -5.73 -4.70 4.63
C SER A 162 -5.32 -6.02 3.98
N ARG A 163 -6.30 -6.89 3.66
CA ARG A 163 -6.04 -8.11 2.89
C ARG A 163 -5.36 -7.82 1.55
N PHE A 164 -5.73 -6.72 0.89
CA PHE A 164 -5.09 -6.27 -0.35
C PHE A 164 -3.61 -5.97 -0.13
N VAL A 165 -3.28 -5.19 0.91
CA VAL A 165 -1.89 -4.84 1.24
C VAL A 165 -1.09 -6.10 1.56
N LEU A 166 -1.64 -7.03 2.34
CA LEU A 166 -0.99 -8.31 2.64
C LEU A 166 -0.69 -9.12 1.36
N THR A 167 -1.64 -9.20 0.42
CA THR A 167 -1.41 -9.86 -0.87
C THR A 167 -0.30 -9.17 -1.66
N VAL A 168 -0.30 -7.84 -1.73
CA VAL A 168 0.77 -7.08 -2.41
C VAL A 168 2.14 -7.39 -1.81
N LEU A 169 2.25 -7.42 -0.48
CA LEU A 169 3.51 -7.77 0.19
C LEU A 169 3.95 -9.18 -0.17
N HIS A 170 3.05 -10.16 -0.13
CA HIS A 170 3.34 -11.55 -0.46
C HIS A 170 3.81 -11.72 -1.92
N THR A 171 3.07 -11.15 -2.88
CA THR A 171 3.45 -11.20 -4.30
C THR A 171 4.82 -10.56 -4.55
N MET A 172 5.15 -9.51 -3.80
CA MET A 172 6.43 -8.80 -3.93
C MET A 172 7.54 -9.41 -3.07
N HIS A 173 7.28 -10.52 -2.38
CA HIS A 173 8.22 -11.19 -1.45
C HIS A 173 8.73 -10.23 -0.35
N LEU A 174 7.82 -9.40 0.19
CA LEU A 174 8.08 -8.39 1.23
C LEU A 174 7.41 -8.74 2.58
N ASP A 175 6.73 -9.87 2.64
CA ASP A 175 6.09 -10.47 3.81
C ASP A 175 7.09 -10.74 4.94
N ASP A 176 8.30 -11.20 4.63
CA ASP A 176 9.38 -11.36 5.62
C ASP A 176 10.16 -10.06 5.91
N VAL A 177 9.92 -9.01 5.12
CA VAL A 177 10.61 -7.72 5.24
C VAL A 177 9.93 -6.82 6.26
N PHE A 178 8.60 -6.82 6.27
CA PHE A 178 7.79 -5.98 7.15
C PHE A 178 7.01 -6.84 8.15
N PRO A 179 7.41 -6.88 9.42
CA PRO A 179 6.57 -7.47 10.46
C PRO A 179 5.20 -6.79 10.47
N THR A 180 4.14 -7.61 10.51
CA THR A 180 2.76 -7.12 10.55
C THR A 180 2.12 -7.44 11.89
N TYR A 181 1.29 -6.53 12.38
CA TYR A 181 0.61 -6.66 13.68
C TYR A 181 -0.85 -6.24 13.59
N PRO A 182 -1.75 -6.82 14.39
CA PRO A 182 -3.18 -6.45 14.36
C PRO A 182 -3.46 -5.06 14.94
N ASP A 183 -2.60 -4.56 15.83
CA ASP A 183 -2.77 -3.27 16.51
C ASP A 183 -1.43 -2.67 16.93
N THR A 184 -1.42 -1.35 17.11
CA THR A 184 -0.21 -0.58 17.47
C THR A 184 0.37 -1.01 18.81
N ARG A 185 -0.47 -1.37 19.79
CA ARG A 185 0.00 -1.81 21.10
C ARG A 185 0.76 -3.14 20.98
N THR A 186 0.25 -4.08 20.19
CA THR A 186 0.96 -5.33 19.91
C THR A 186 2.30 -5.07 19.23
N ALA A 187 2.34 -4.22 18.20
CA ALA A 187 3.59 -3.83 17.54
C ALA A 187 4.60 -3.24 18.54
N MET A 188 4.18 -2.27 19.36
CA MET A 188 5.07 -1.60 20.33
C MET A 188 5.64 -2.56 21.39
N ARG A 189 4.89 -3.59 21.81
CA ARG A 189 5.44 -4.61 22.71
C ARG A 189 6.53 -5.45 22.06
N HIS A 190 6.39 -5.78 20.77
CA HIS A 190 7.42 -6.54 20.04
C HIS A 190 8.67 -5.70 19.73
N LEU A 191 8.52 -4.38 19.62
CA LEU A 191 9.62 -3.44 19.43
C LEU A 191 10.31 -3.06 20.75
N ALA A 192 9.69 -3.34 21.89
CA ALA A 192 10.31 -3.10 23.19
C ALA A 192 11.59 -3.94 23.30
N PRO A 193 12.70 -3.38 23.80
CA PRO A 193 13.88 -4.18 24.09
C PRO A 193 13.50 -5.29 25.07
N PRO A 194 14.12 -6.49 24.97
CA PRO A 194 13.88 -7.55 25.93
C PRO A 194 14.13 -6.99 27.32
N ALA A 195 13.16 -7.19 28.24
CA ALA A 195 13.31 -6.77 29.62
C ALA A 195 14.62 -7.34 30.14
N VAL A 196 15.58 -6.46 30.44
CA VAL A 196 16.81 -6.87 31.09
C VAL A 196 16.39 -7.25 32.51
N THR A 197 16.20 -8.55 32.73
CA THR A 197 16.12 -9.11 34.08
C THR A 197 17.48 -8.86 34.72
N ALA A 198 17.61 -7.79 35.49
CA ALA A 198 18.75 -7.61 36.37
C ALA A 198 18.72 -8.75 37.40
N CYS A 199 19.73 -9.63 37.35
CA CYS A 199 20.03 -10.59 38.41
C CYS A 199 20.63 -9.89 39.63
#